data_AF-A0A1W9RVG6-F1
#
_entry.id   AF-A0A1W9RVG6-F1
#
_cell.length_a   1.000
_cell.length_b   1.000
_cell.length_c   1.000
_cell.angle_alpha   90.00
_cell.angle_beta   90.00
_cell.angle_gamma   90.00
#
_symmetry.space_group_name_H-M   'P 1'
#
loop_
_entity.id
_entity.type
_entity.pdbx_description
1 polymer ?
#
loop_
_entity_poly.entity_id
_entity_poly.type
_entity_poly.pdbx_seq_one_letter_code
_entity_poly.pdbx_strand_id
1 'polypeptide(L)'
;MRSNYLLSIGKLILFLILLCFAVKFTQTFMQELKTCEDFDTSVFYFSILFPFLFYTFVGDLNNVYYKVQKFFFRSDFFSLVFPSLLVISAISFFIFPKLFNFSFDKRFFILTGGIFFIIHLIFVARNIKSSSFVGFSGYLLNFTLIYLLTLLLLVVYFNINFKLSFGEIIQTGTKKGVILLKQISSQLFVKE
;
A
#
# COMPACT_ATOMS: atom_id res chain seq x y z
N MET A 1 -0.11 11.78 -31.66
CA MET A 1 -1.16 11.22 -30.77
C MET A 1 -1.14 9.70 -30.65
N ARG A 2 -0.96 8.91 -31.74
CA ARG A 2 -0.99 7.41 -31.72
C ARG A 2 0.03 6.75 -30.76
N SER A 3 1.23 7.30 -30.61
CA SER A 3 2.30 6.77 -29.74
C SER A 3 1.92 6.75 -28.24
N ASN A 4 1.23 7.78 -27.73
CA ASN A 4 0.83 7.86 -26.31
C ASN A 4 -0.23 6.81 -25.93
N TYR A 5 -1.08 6.40 -26.88
CA TYR A 5 -2.10 5.38 -26.63
C TYR A 5 -1.50 3.98 -26.57
N LEU A 6 -0.57 3.63 -27.45
CA LEU A 6 0.14 2.35 -27.39
C LEU A 6 0.92 2.20 -26.07
N LEU A 7 1.59 3.26 -25.62
CA LEU A 7 2.25 3.29 -24.31
C LEU A 7 1.24 3.12 -23.16
N SER A 8 0.06 3.74 -23.25
CA SER A 8 -0.98 3.62 -22.22
C SER A 8 -1.56 2.21 -22.16
N ILE A 9 -1.77 1.55 -23.30
CA ILE A 9 -2.18 0.15 -23.37
C ILE A 9 -1.11 -0.75 -22.75
N GLY A 10 0.17 -0.53 -23.08
CA GLY A 10 1.28 -1.24 -22.44
C GLY A 10 1.29 -1.09 -20.91
N LYS A 11 1.04 0.13 -20.40
CA LYS A 11 0.90 0.38 -18.96
C LYS A 11 -0.28 -0.37 -18.34
N LEU A 12 -1.42 -0.46 -19.03
CA LEU A 12 -2.58 -1.22 -18.56
C LEU A 12 -2.30 -2.73 -18.50
N ILE A 13 -1.61 -3.28 -19.50
CA ILE A 13 -1.20 -4.69 -19.50
C ILE A 13 -0.26 -4.97 -18.31
N LEU A 14 0.75 -4.12 -18.12
CA LEU A 14 1.66 -4.22 -16.97
C LEU A 14 0.93 -4.08 -15.64
N PHE A 15 -0.03 -3.15 -15.55
CA PHE A 15 -0.90 -3.00 -14.39
C PHE A 15 -1.65 -4.29 -14.08
N LEU A 16 -2.28 -4.93 -15.07
CA LEU A 16 -3.02 -6.18 -14.87
C LEU A 16 -2.11 -7.31 -14.37
N ILE A 17 -0.91 -7.42 -14.95
CA ILE A 17 0.11 -8.38 -14.49
C ILE A 17 0.43 -8.11 -13.02
N LEU A 18 0.82 -6.88 -12.69
CA LEU A 18 1.20 -6.48 -11.33
C LEU A 18 0.05 -6.58 -10.33
N LEU A 19 -1.20 -6.35 -10.76
CA LEU A 19 -2.38 -6.49 -9.93
C LEU A 19 -2.55 -7.95 -9.47
N CYS A 20 -2.28 -8.93 -10.34
CA CYS A 20 -2.32 -10.35 -9.97
C CYS A 20 -1.34 -10.64 -8.83
N PHE A 21 -0.13 -10.08 -8.92
CA PHE A 21 0.86 -10.17 -7.84
C PHE A 21 0.36 -9.44 -6.60
N ALA A 22 -0.07 -8.19 -6.69
CA ALA A 22 -0.57 -7.40 -5.56
C ALA A 22 -1.65 -8.15 -4.76
N VAL A 23 -2.62 -8.74 -5.45
CA VAL A 23 -3.68 -9.55 -4.82
C VAL A 23 -3.08 -10.76 -4.08
N LYS A 24 -2.20 -11.53 -4.72
CA LYS A 24 -1.65 -12.76 -4.14
C LYS A 24 -0.61 -12.52 -3.05
N PHE A 25 0.15 -11.44 -3.13
CA PHE A 25 1.02 -10.97 -2.06
C PHE A 25 0.20 -10.56 -0.84
N THR A 26 -0.87 -9.78 -1.03
CA THR A 26 -1.76 -9.37 0.06
C THR A 26 -2.41 -10.58 0.73
N GLN A 27 -2.90 -11.54 -0.06
CA GLN A 27 -3.50 -12.77 0.48
C GLN A 27 -2.50 -13.57 1.30
N THR A 28 -1.27 -13.76 0.80
CA THR A 28 -0.23 -14.52 1.49
C THR A 28 0.21 -13.81 2.77
N PHE A 29 0.39 -12.49 2.72
CA PHE A 29 0.69 -11.67 3.90
C PHE A 29 -0.40 -11.79 4.97
N MET A 30 -1.68 -11.68 4.59
CA MET A 30 -2.79 -11.82 5.54
C MET A 30 -2.92 -13.24 6.09
N GLN A 31 -2.54 -14.26 5.32
CA GLN A 31 -2.48 -15.64 5.82
C GLN A 31 -1.39 -15.78 6.88
N GLU A 32 -0.19 -15.24 6.61
CA GLU A 32 0.92 -15.25 7.57
C GLU A 32 0.61 -14.46 8.85
N LEU A 33 -0.06 -13.32 8.74
CA LEU A 33 -0.49 -12.57 9.93
C LEU A 33 -1.45 -13.36 10.81
N LYS A 34 -2.31 -14.19 10.21
CA LYS A 34 -3.30 -15.00 10.94
C LYS A 34 -2.70 -16.22 11.64
N THR A 35 -1.52 -16.68 11.23
CA THR A 35 -0.81 -17.76 11.92
C THR A 35 -0.10 -17.27 13.18
N CYS A 36 0.07 -15.94 13.34
CA CYS A 36 0.60 -15.34 14.55
C CYS A 36 -0.48 -15.23 15.65
N GLU A 37 -0.37 -16.04 16.70
CA GLU A 37 -1.33 -16.06 17.82
C GLU A 37 -1.52 -14.70 18.52
N ASP A 38 -0.46 -13.89 18.55
CA ASP A 38 -0.46 -12.56 19.18
C ASP A 38 -0.99 -11.42 18.29
N PHE A 39 -1.32 -11.69 17.03
CA PHE A 39 -1.71 -10.66 16.08
C PHE A 39 -3.22 -10.38 16.11
N ASP A 40 -3.59 -9.19 16.57
CA ASP A 40 -4.99 -8.74 16.58
C ASP A 40 -5.42 -8.21 15.21
N THR A 41 -6.01 -9.09 14.40
CA THR A 41 -6.53 -8.74 13.07
C THR A 41 -7.63 -7.67 13.10
N SER A 42 -8.41 -7.59 14.18
CA SER A 42 -9.47 -6.58 14.31
C SER A 42 -8.87 -5.18 14.43
N VAL A 43 -7.81 -5.04 15.24
CA VAL A 43 -7.05 -3.79 15.36
C VAL A 43 -6.42 -3.39 14.02
N PHE A 44 -5.89 -4.36 13.27
CA PHE A 44 -5.32 -4.09 11.95
C PHE A 44 -6.36 -3.63 10.92
N TYR A 45 -7.52 -4.27 10.86
CA TYR A 45 -8.57 -3.81 9.95
C TYR A 45 -9.12 -2.45 10.36
N PHE A 46 -9.33 -2.22 11.66
CA PHE A 46 -9.75 -0.93 12.16
C PHE A 46 -8.74 0.18 11.79
N SER A 47 -7.45 -0.09 11.94
CA SER A 47 -6.39 0.88 11.65
C SER A 47 -6.28 1.26 10.17
N ILE A 48 -6.73 0.40 9.25
CA ILE A 48 -6.83 0.69 7.82
C ILE A 48 -8.17 1.35 7.49
N LEU A 49 -9.28 0.76 7.94
CA LEU A 49 -10.62 1.19 7.55
C LEU A 49 -10.95 2.58 8.12
N PHE A 50 -10.61 2.85 9.37
CA PHE A 50 -10.98 4.12 10.01
C PHE A 50 -10.38 5.35 9.28
N PRO A 51 -9.06 5.43 9.04
CA PRO A 51 -8.50 6.56 8.29
C PRO A 51 -8.99 6.63 6.84
N PHE A 52 -9.22 5.47 6.20
CA PHE A 52 -9.75 5.42 4.83
C PHE A 52 -11.17 5.99 4.73
N LEU A 53 -12.08 5.55 5.62
CA LEU A 53 -13.45 6.04 5.68
C LEU A 53 -13.47 7.53 6.06
N PHE A 54 -12.67 7.92 7.05
CA PHE A 54 -12.55 9.32 7.45
C PHE A 54 -12.09 10.20 6.28
N TYR A 55 -11.03 9.79 5.56
CA TYR A 55 -10.55 10.54 4.41
C TYR A 55 -11.62 10.63 3.31
N THR A 56 -12.22 9.50 2.95
CA THR A 56 -13.16 9.42 1.82
C THR A 56 -14.45 10.19 2.07
N PHE A 57 -15.03 10.09 3.26
CA PHE A 57 -16.34 10.66 3.57
C PHE A 57 -16.29 12.00 4.32
N VAL A 58 -15.18 12.33 4.99
CA VAL A 58 -15.07 13.57 5.79
C VAL A 58 -14.00 14.49 5.22
N GLY A 59 -12.80 13.97 4.97
CA GLY A 59 -11.66 14.75 4.52
C GLY A 59 -11.81 15.32 3.10
N ASP A 60 -12.22 14.49 2.13
CA ASP A 60 -12.33 14.88 0.72
C ASP A 60 -13.55 15.76 0.42
N LEU A 61 -14.59 15.71 1.27
CA LEU A 61 -15.80 16.53 1.13
C LEU A 61 -15.68 17.92 1.77
N ASN A 62 -14.74 18.14 2.69
CA ASN A 62 -14.69 19.36 3.48
C ASN A 62 -13.72 20.41 2.90
N ASN A 63 -14.27 21.49 2.33
CA ASN A 63 -13.53 22.63 1.78
C ASN A 63 -12.55 23.28 2.78
N VAL A 64 -12.81 23.17 4.09
CA VAL A 64 -11.90 23.66 5.13
C VAL A 64 -10.60 22.84 5.14
N TYR A 65 -10.68 21.54 4.93
CA TYR A 65 -9.51 20.66 4.89
C TYR A 65 -8.64 20.92 3.67
N TYR A 66 -9.25 21.18 2.50
CA TYR A 66 -8.54 21.63 1.31
C TYR A 66 -7.79 22.95 1.57
N LYS A 67 -8.39 23.90 2.27
CA LYS A 67 -7.75 25.17 2.65
C LYS A 67 -6.60 24.97 3.62
N VAL A 68 -6.76 24.13 4.65
CA VAL A 68 -5.72 23.80 5.63
C VAL A 68 -4.55 23.08 4.94
N GLN A 69 -4.81 22.08 4.10
CA GLN A 69 -3.75 21.42 3.33
C GLN A 69 -3.05 22.36 2.36
N LYS A 70 -3.77 23.24 1.66
CA LYS A 70 -3.16 24.22 0.75
C LYS A 70 -2.34 25.28 1.50
N PHE A 71 -2.67 25.53 2.77
CA PHE A 71 -1.92 26.42 3.67
C PHE A 71 -0.62 25.76 4.16
N PHE A 72 -0.67 24.50 4.61
CA PHE A 72 0.50 23.78 5.13
C PHE A 72 1.43 23.19 4.03
N PHE A 73 0.90 22.76 2.88
CA PHE A 73 1.63 22.03 1.84
C PHE A 73 1.85 22.86 0.56
N ARG A 74 2.05 24.17 0.69
CA ARG A 74 2.10 25.13 -0.41
C ARG A 74 3.37 25.03 -1.30
N SER A 75 4.32 24.19 -0.92
CA SER A 75 5.58 23.98 -1.63
C SER A 75 5.70 22.51 -2.06
N ASP A 76 6.01 22.29 -3.33
CA ASP A 76 6.25 20.95 -3.92
C ASP A 76 7.37 20.19 -3.19
N PHE A 77 8.24 20.90 -2.48
CA PHE A 77 9.27 20.31 -1.63
C PHE A 77 8.69 19.71 -0.35
N PHE A 78 7.81 20.44 0.36
CA PHE A 78 7.18 19.93 1.58
C PHE A 78 6.15 18.83 1.32
N SER A 79 5.51 18.82 0.15
CA SER A 79 4.61 17.72 -0.24
C SER A 79 5.37 16.40 -0.43
N LEU A 80 6.64 16.44 -0.88
CA LEU A 80 7.47 15.23 -1.04
C LEU A 80 8.23 14.84 0.23
N VAL A 81 8.73 15.82 0.99
CA VAL A 81 9.58 15.56 2.16
C VAL A 81 8.78 15.14 3.39
N PHE A 82 7.60 15.69 3.62
CA PHE A 82 6.82 15.39 4.83
C PHE A 82 6.32 13.93 4.92
N PRO A 83 5.83 13.29 3.84
CA PRO A 83 5.47 11.87 3.85
C PRO A 83 6.68 10.97 4.05
N SER A 84 7.82 11.30 3.43
CA SER A 84 9.08 10.57 3.63
C SER A 84 9.59 10.73 5.06
N LEU A 85 9.49 11.91 5.66
CA LEU A 85 9.78 12.15 7.08
C LEU A 85 8.81 11.44 8.01
N LEU A 86 7.53 11.31 7.66
CA LEU A 86 6.57 10.52 8.43
C LEU A 86 6.90 9.03 8.40
N VAL A 87 7.24 8.49 7.23
CA VAL A 87 7.68 7.09 7.10
C VAL A 87 9.02 6.86 7.80
N ILE A 88 9.99 7.76 7.64
CA ILE A 88 11.28 7.69 8.35
C ILE A 88 11.08 7.84 9.85
N SER A 89 10.26 8.78 10.32
CA SER A 89 9.98 8.99 11.74
C SER A 89 9.21 7.82 12.34
N ALA A 90 8.29 7.18 11.60
CA ALA A 90 7.64 5.94 12.03
C ALA A 90 8.67 4.81 12.17
N ILE A 91 9.56 4.64 11.19
CA ILE A 91 10.63 3.65 11.23
C ILE A 91 11.59 3.95 12.41
N SER A 92 12.01 5.20 12.59
CA SER A 92 12.91 5.64 13.66
C SER A 92 12.28 5.53 15.06
N PHE A 93 11.01 5.88 15.19
CA PHE A 93 10.26 5.81 16.45
C PHE A 93 10.08 4.37 16.93
N PHE A 94 10.11 3.38 16.03
CA PHE A 94 9.96 1.96 16.38
C PHE A 94 11.26 1.15 16.35
N ILE A 95 12.32 1.63 15.68
CA ILE A 95 13.69 1.10 15.86
C ILE A 95 14.21 1.42 17.27
N PHE A 96 13.89 2.60 17.82
CA PHE A 96 14.30 3.00 19.17
C PHE A 96 13.88 1.96 20.25
N PRO A 97 12.60 1.61 20.43
CA PRO A 97 12.16 0.64 21.44
C PRO A 97 12.83 -0.73 21.29
N LYS A 98 13.13 -1.17 20.06
CA LYS A 98 13.84 -2.43 19.78
C LYS A 98 15.31 -2.38 20.19
N LEU A 99 15.97 -1.24 20.00
CA LEU A 99 17.35 -1.02 20.46
C LEU A 99 17.44 -0.93 22.00
N PHE A 100 16.38 -0.46 22.66
CA PHE A 100 16.33 -0.25 24.11
C PHE A 100 15.55 -1.31 24.90
N ASN A 101 15.09 -2.38 24.25
CA ASN A 101 14.39 -3.50 24.88
C ASN A 101 13.12 -3.10 25.68
N PHE A 102 12.43 -2.03 25.25
CA PHE A 102 11.19 -1.60 25.89
C PHE A 102 10.01 -2.48 25.45
N SER A 103 9.22 -2.97 26.42
CA SER A 103 7.98 -3.68 26.15
C SER A 103 6.94 -2.72 25.56
N PHE A 104 6.62 -2.88 24.28
CA PHE A 104 5.65 -2.03 23.58
C PHE A 104 4.30 -2.74 23.43
N ASP A 105 3.19 -2.00 23.53
CA ASP A 105 1.85 -2.54 23.32
C ASP A 105 1.70 -3.04 21.87
N LYS A 106 1.52 -4.35 21.69
CA LYS A 106 1.38 -4.99 20.38
C LYS A 106 0.19 -4.43 19.59
N ARG A 107 -0.91 -4.06 20.24
CA ARG A 107 -2.08 -3.47 19.58
C ARG A 107 -1.77 -2.08 19.07
N PHE A 108 -1.07 -1.25 19.84
CA PHE A 108 -0.64 0.06 19.34
C PHE A 108 0.32 -0.09 18.16
N PHE A 109 1.24 -1.04 18.21
CA PHE A 109 2.15 -1.33 17.09
C PHE A 109 1.39 -1.76 15.81
N ILE A 110 0.35 -2.58 15.94
CA ILE A 110 -0.55 -2.95 14.84
C ILE A 110 -1.32 -1.74 14.32
N LEU A 111 -1.84 -0.92 15.23
CA LEU A 111 -2.60 0.28 14.90
C LEU A 111 -1.75 1.26 14.08
N THR A 112 -0.54 1.59 14.55
CA THR A 112 0.35 2.52 13.85
C THR A 112 0.79 1.99 12.49
N GLY A 113 1.13 0.70 12.39
CA GLY A 113 1.51 0.08 11.13
C GLY A 113 0.43 0.20 10.06
N GLY A 114 -0.82 -0.14 10.40
CA GLY A 114 -1.94 -0.03 9.45
C GLY A 114 -2.33 1.42 9.13
N ILE A 115 -2.29 2.34 10.11
CA ILE A 115 -2.53 3.78 9.87
C ILE A 115 -1.50 4.34 8.88
N PHE A 116 -0.20 4.08 9.10
CA PHE A 116 0.84 4.59 8.19
C PHE A 116 0.72 3.98 6.79
N PHE A 117 0.42 2.68 6.71
CA PHE A 117 0.16 2.01 5.45
C PHE A 117 -0.96 2.70 4.66
N ILE A 118 -2.12 2.92 5.27
CA ILE A 118 -3.27 3.47 4.55
C ILE A 118 -3.13 4.97 4.26
N ILE A 119 -2.57 5.76 5.19
CA ILE A 119 -2.33 7.20 4.97
C ILE A 119 -1.36 7.39 3.80
N HIS A 120 -0.30 6.59 3.71
CA HIS A 120 0.64 6.65 2.60
C HIS A 120 -0.06 6.37 1.26
N LEU A 121 -0.88 5.32 1.19
CA LEU A 121 -1.63 4.99 -0.02
C LEU A 121 -2.64 6.07 -0.41
N ILE A 122 -3.37 6.64 0.55
CA ILE A 122 -4.29 7.77 0.32
C ILE A 122 -3.53 8.97 -0.25
N PHE A 123 -2.39 9.32 0.35
CA PHE A 123 -1.56 10.44 -0.08
C PHE A 123 -1.04 10.24 -1.50
N VAL A 124 -0.51 9.06 -1.80
CA VAL A 124 -0.06 8.69 -3.13
C VAL A 124 -1.21 8.78 -4.12
N ALA A 125 -2.33 8.10 -3.85
CA ALA A 125 -3.51 8.09 -4.73
C ALA A 125 -3.97 9.50 -5.11
N ARG A 126 -3.97 10.43 -4.15
CA ARG A 126 -4.33 11.82 -4.40
C ARG A 126 -3.35 12.53 -5.34
N ASN A 127 -2.05 12.36 -5.14
CA ASN A 127 -1.03 13.09 -5.89
C ASN A 127 -0.84 12.60 -7.32
N ILE A 128 -1.06 11.30 -7.57
CA ILE A 128 -0.93 10.73 -8.92
C ILE A 128 -2.25 10.72 -9.71
N LYS A 129 -3.35 11.23 -9.14
CA LYS A 129 -4.66 11.29 -9.80
C LYS A 129 -4.60 12.13 -11.07
N SER A 130 -5.14 11.59 -12.16
CA SER A 130 -5.25 12.30 -13.45
C SER A 130 -6.60 12.05 -14.10
N SER A 131 -7.13 13.07 -14.79
CA SER A 131 -8.43 13.03 -15.47
C SER A 131 -8.37 12.53 -16.92
N SER A 132 -7.17 12.34 -17.47
CA SER A 132 -6.98 11.85 -18.85
C SER A 132 -6.83 10.34 -18.89
N PHE A 133 -7.20 9.68 -19.99
CA PHE A 133 -7.00 8.22 -20.16
C PHE A 133 -5.52 7.80 -20.03
N VAL A 134 -4.61 8.57 -20.64
CA VAL A 134 -3.16 8.36 -20.53
C VAL A 134 -2.70 8.48 -19.09
N GLY A 135 -3.17 9.52 -18.39
CA GLY A 135 -2.89 9.71 -16.97
C GLY A 135 -3.50 8.63 -16.07
N PHE A 136 -4.70 8.15 -16.38
CA PHE A 136 -5.37 7.06 -15.65
C PHE A 136 -4.62 5.73 -15.76
N SER A 137 -4.13 5.37 -16.95
CA SER A 137 -3.29 4.18 -17.11
C SER A 137 -1.98 4.27 -16.33
N GLY A 138 -1.36 5.47 -16.29
CA GLY A 138 -0.20 5.75 -15.46
C GLY A 138 -0.52 5.69 -13.97
N TYR A 139 -1.66 6.23 -13.56
CA TYR A 139 -2.16 6.18 -12.19
C TYR A 139 -2.29 4.74 -11.70
N LEU A 140 -3.00 3.88 -12.45
CA LEU A 140 -3.21 2.49 -12.08
C LEU A 140 -1.89 1.73 -11.92
N LEU A 141 -0.98 1.88 -12.88
CA LEU A 141 0.33 1.23 -12.83
C LEU A 141 1.16 1.70 -11.63
N ASN A 142 1.30 3.03 -11.48
CA ASN A 142 2.12 3.62 -10.41
C ASN A 142 1.54 3.31 -9.03
N PHE A 143 0.22 3.38 -8.88
CA PHE A 143 -0.45 3.05 -7.62
C PHE A 143 -0.18 1.59 -7.23
N THR A 144 -0.29 0.64 -8.16
CA THR A 144 -0.03 -0.78 -7.88
C THR A 144 1.42 -1.05 -7.51
N LEU A 145 2.38 -0.39 -8.17
CA LEU A 145 3.80 -0.49 -7.81
C LEU A 145 4.08 0.04 -6.40
N ILE A 146 3.55 1.22 -6.08
CA ILE A 146 3.71 1.82 -4.76
C ILE A 146 3.00 0.98 -3.70
N TYR A 147 1.82 0.43 -4.01
CA TYR A 147 1.11 -0.50 -3.14
C TYR A 147 1.97 -1.72 -2.80
N LEU A 148 2.55 -2.37 -3.81
CA LEU A 148 3.45 -3.52 -3.60
C LEU A 148 4.65 -3.15 -2.74
N LEU A 149 5.30 -2.02 -3.00
CA LEU A 149 6.42 -1.54 -2.20
C LEU A 149 6.01 -1.27 -0.74
N THR A 150 4.88 -0.59 -0.54
CA THR A 150 4.35 -0.26 0.79
C THR A 150 3.97 -1.54 1.54
N LEU A 151 3.40 -2.53 0.85
CA LEU A 151 3.10 -3.84 1.42
C LEU A 151 4.38 -4.56 1.87
N LEU A 152 5.46 -4.52 1.07
CA LEU A 152 6.75 -5.10 1.47
C LEU A 152 7.34 -4.40 2.70
N LEU A 153 7.25 -3.07 2.77
CA LEU A 153 7.66 -2.31 3.96
C LEU A 153 6.82 -2.67 5.18
N LEU A 154 5.51 -2.89 5.00
CA LEU A 154 4.61 -3.33 6.07
C LEU A 154 4.96 -4.75 6.55
N VAL A 155 5.36 -5.65 5.65
CA VAL A 155 5.87 -6.98 6.03
C VAL A 155 7.14 -6.84 6.87
N VAL A 156 8.10 -6.03 6.44
CA VAL A 156 9.34 -5.76 7.20
C VAL A 156 9.01 -5.17 8.56
N TYR A 157 8.06 -4.23 8.62
CA TYR A 157 7.57 -3.64 9.86
C TYR A 157 7.01 -4.71 10.80
N PHE A 158 6.07 -5.53 10.36
CA PHE A 158 5.49 -6.56 11.24
C PHE A 158 6.46 -7.68 11.60
N ASN A 159 7.45 -7.98 10.75
CA ASN A 159 8.50 -8.93 11.07
C ASN A 159 9.34 -8.49 12.30
N ILE A 160 9.36 -7.20 12.63
CA ILE A 160 10.06 -6.71 13.84
C ILE A 160 9.54 -7.35 15.11
N ASN A 161 8.21 -7.55 15.23
CA ASN A 161 7.55 -7.98 16.47
C ASN A 161 6.85 -9.35 16.35
N PHE A 162 6.42 -9.74 15.15
CA PHE A 162 5.64 -10.96 14.91
C PHE A 162 6.42 -12.08 14.20
N LYS A 163 7.72 -11.89 13.93
CA LYS A 163 8.61 -12.90 13.31
C LYS A 163 8.03 -13.52 12.02
N LEU A 164 7.43 -12.69 11.17
CA LEU A 164 6.87 -13.14 9.89
C LEU A 164 7.92 -13.73 8.97
N SER A 165 7.60 -14.82 8.28
CA SER A 165 8.49 -15.41 7.28
C SER A 165 8.46 -14.58 5.99
N PHE A 166 9.33 -13.56 5.92
CA PHE A 166 9.46 -12.71 4.72
C PHE A 166 9.72 -13.55 3.46
N GLY A 167 10.61 -14.54 3.55
CA GLY A 167 10.92 -15.44 2.43
C GLY A 167 9.71 -16.21 1.93
N GLU A 168 8.86 -16.70 2.85
CA GLU A 168 7.64 -17.42 2.51
C GLU A 168 6.61 -16.50 1.85
N ILE A 169 6.43 -15.27 2.36
CA ILE A 169 5.55 -14.27 1.74
C ILE A 169 6.00 -13.98 0.30
N ILE A 170 7.32 -13.81 0.06
CA ILE A 170 7.86 -13.56 -1.28
C ILE A 170 7.67 -14.77 -2.20
N GLN A 171 8.11 -15.95 -1.79
CA GLN A 171 8.10 -17.15 -2.63
C GLN A 171 6.67 -17.60 -2.93
N THR A 172 5.83 -17.72 -1.90
CA THR A 172 4.43 -18.15 -2.03
C THR A 172 3.61 -17.10 -2.75
N GLY A 173 3.81 -15.81 -2.45
CA GLY A 173 3.16 -14.70 -3.14
C GLY A 173 3.47 -14.68 -4.64
N THR A 174 4.75 -14.83 -5.00
CA THR A 174 5.19 -14.90 -6.40
C THR A 174 4.62 -16.11 -7.11
N LYS A 175 4.71 -17.31 -6.51
CA LYS A 175 4.17 -18.55 -7.10
C LYS A 175 2.67 -18.44 -7.35
N LYS A 176 1.90 -17.99 -6.35
CA LYS A 176 0.45 -17.78 -6.48
C LYS A 176 0.12 -16.69 -7.51
N GLY A 177 0.92 -15.63 -7.59
CA GLY A 177 0.76 -14.55 -8.58
C GLY A 177 0.93 -15.06 -10.01
N VAL A 178 1.97 -15.87 -10.28
CA VAL A 178 2.18 -16.51 -11.58
C VAL A 178 1.03 -17.46 -11.93
N ILE A 179 0.53 -18.24 -10.97
CA ILE A 179 -0.63 -19.12 -11.19
C ILE A 179 -1.87 -18.31 -11.58
N LEU A 180 -2.16 -17.22 -10.86
CA LEU A 180 -3.29 -16.34 -11.18
C LEU A 180 -3.14 -15.71 -12.57
N LEU A 181 -1.94 -15.26 -12.92
CA LEU A 181 -1.66 -14.71 -14.25
C LEU A 181 -1.93 -15.74 -15.35
N LYS A 182 -1.49 -17.00 -15.14
CA LYS A 182 -1.76 -18.11 -16.07
C LYS A 182 -3.27 -18.37 -16.20
N GLN A 183 -4.01 -18.39 -15.10
CA GLN A 183 -5.47 -18.61 -15.10
C GLN A 183 -6.21 -17.51 -15.88
N ILE A 184 -5.86 -16.25 -15.65
CA ILE A 184 -6.46 -15.12 -16.37
C ILE A 184 -6.08 -15.17 -17.85
N SER A 185 -4.82 -15.49 -18.16
CA SER A 185 -4.36 -15.60 -19.54
C SER A 185 -5.07 -16.75 -20.28
N SER A 186 -5.26 -17.90 -19.64
CA SER A 186 -6.02 -19.00 -20.24
C SER A 186 -7.47 -18.63 -20.50
N GLN A 187 -8.14 -17.91 -19.58
CA GLN A 187 -9.52 -17.48 -19.79
C GLN A 187 -9.67 -16.44 -20.91
N LEU A 188 -8.65 -15.63 -21.16
CA LEU A 188 -8.69 -14.57 -22.18
C LEU A 188 -8.25 -15.06 -23.57
N PHE A 189 -7.31 -16.00 -23.64
CA PHE A 189 -6.68 -16.41 -24.90
C PHE A 189 -6.97 -17.86 -25.31
N VAL A 190 -7.38 -18.71 -24.39
CA VAL A 190 -7.86 -20.06 -24.70
C VAL A 190 -9.38 -20.00 -24.67
N LYS A 191 -9.95 -19.60 -25.82
CA LYS A 191 -11.35 -19.87 -26.14
C LYS A 191 -11.53 -21.38 -26.27
N GLU A 192 -12.54 -21.93 -25.58
CA GLU A 192 -13.28 -23.07 -26.15
C GLU A 192 -13.86 -22.66 -27.52
#